data_AF-A0A7C7KTY3-F1
#
_entry.id   AF-A0A7C7KTY3-F1
#
_cell.length_a   1.000
_cell.length_b   1.000
_cell.length_c   1.000
_cell.angle_alpha   90.00
_cell.angle_beta   90.00
_cell.angle_gamma   90.00
#
_symmetry.space_group_name_H-M   'P 1'
#
loop_
_entity.id
_entity.type
_entity.pdbx_description
1 polymer ?
#
loop_
_entity_poly.entity_id
_entity_poly.type
_entity_poly.pdbx_seq_one_letter_code
_entity_poly.pdbx_strand_id
1 'polypeptide(L)'
;MLSLLLSFLSFSMIVDYVIHFKVSSQKANYERRVDVNLACFEPKDLDANEVVYMDDHTLTLNLTFTNVKAIQILQPVSANITLKNRCKFYKKNKLIAYVYPKKKDDYYDFFFIGLDPNERYSLICKFKLKGNISENALKPAIINNYDWREYLSVFFPLGKYKLTSKIKFELKNFFKVLPKDKICILYLIGYADSTPIVKPETLKKVKSNRELAYRRVKSVLNYLISNTNLDYKPLSDKELLKWIKKYEQKKKE
;
A
#
# COMPACT_ATOMS: atom_id res chain seq x y z
N MET A 1 47.53 -0.59 -2.35
CA MET A 1 46.38 -1.37 -1.83
C MET A 1 45.21 -0.42 -1.66
N LEU A 2 44.38 -0.25 -2.68
CA LEU A 2 43.18 0.58 -2.63
C LEU A 2 42.00 -0.33 -2.31
N SER A 3 41.51 -0.25 -1.07
CA SER A 3 40.35 -1.01 -0.60
C SER A 3 39.09 -0.48 -1.28
N LEU A 4 38.53 -1.25 -2.22
CA LEU A 4 37.18 -1.06 -2.75
C LEU A 4 36.18 -1.32 -1.62
N LEU A 5 35.73 -0.27 -0.93
CA LEU A 5 34.49 -0.31 -0.17
C LEU A 5 33.33 -0.25 -1.18
N LEU A 6 32.93 -1.40 -1.71
CA LEU A 6 31.58 -1.59 -2.26
C LEU A 6 30.60 -1.59 -1.09
N SER A 7 30.07 -0.42 -0.76
CA SER A 7 28.85 -0.32 0.04
C SER A 7 27.71 -0.96 -0.76
N PHE A 8 27.34 -2.18 -0.39
CA PHE A 8 26.09 -2.78 -0.82
C PHE A 8 24.95 -1.91 -0.31
N LEU A 9 24.47 -1.00 -1.16
CA LEU A 9 23.17 -0.36 -1.01
C LEU A 9 22.13 -1.49 -0.95
N SER A 10 21.71 -1.83 0.27
CA SER A 10 20.63 -2.79 0.49
C SER A 10 19.34 -2.14 0.00
N PHE A 11 18.99 -2.38 -1.26
CA PHE A 11 17.72 -1.96 -1.82
C PHE A 11 16.58 -2.65 -1.06
N SER A 12 15.93 -1.91 -0.16
CA SER A 12 14.71 -2.31 0.52
C SER A 12 13.51 -2.02 -0.39
N MET A 13 13.03 -3.03 -1.11
CA MET A 13 12.04 -2.88 -2.18
C MET A 13 10.66 -3.42 -1.77
N ILE A 14 10.01 -2.76 -0.82
CA ILE A 14 8.54 -2.82 -0.65
C ILE A 14 8.11 -1.38 -0.37
N VAL A 15 7.28 -0.83 -1.26
CA VAL A 15 7.01 0.62 -1.29
C VAL A 15 5.73 0.98 -0.54
N ASP A 16 4.80 0.03 -0.37
CA ASP A 16 3.58 0.28 0.41
C ASP A 16 2.90 -1.01 0.89
N TYR A 17 1.93 -0.87 1.81
CA TYR A 17 1.08 -1.96 2.28
C TYR A 17 -0.36 -1.48 2.49
N VAL A 18 -1.32 -2.38 2.21
CA VAL A 18 -2.75 -2.11 2.35
C VAL A 18 -3.33 -3.10 3.34
N ILE A 19 -4.06 -2.59 4.33
CA ILE A 19 -4.64 -3.44 5.39
C ILE A 19 -6.16 -3.45 5.30
N HIS A 20 -6.73 -4.65 5.21
CA HIS A 20 -8.17 -4.90 5.29
C HIS A 20 -8.50 -5.89 6.40
N PHE A 21 -9.75 -5.88 6.86
CA PHE A 21 -10.25 -6.83 7.85
C PHE A 21 -11.68 -7.23 7.50
N LYS A 22 -11.96 -8.52 7.64
CA LYS A 22 -13.29 -9.08 7.42
C LYS A 22 -13.65 -9.96 8.60
N VAL A 23 -14.87 -9.81 9.10
CA VAL A 23 -15.46 -10.78 10.03
C VAL A 23 -16.40 -11.63 9.20
N SER A 24 -16.18 -12.94 9.22
CA SER A 24 -17.06 -13.87 8.52
C SER A 24 -18.24 -14.25 9.38
N SER A 25 -19.40 -14.42 8.77
CA SER A 25 -20.59 -14.95 9.43
C SER A 25 -20.45 -16.45 9.71
N GLN A 26 -19.58 -17.16 8.98
CA GLN A 26 -19.41 -18.60 9.08
C GLN A 26 -18.52 -19.01 10.26
N LYS A 27 -18.96 -20.04 11.00
CA LYS A 27 -18.15 -20.70 12.04
C LYS A 27 -17.29 -21.77 11.36
N ALA A 28 -16.04 -21.44 11.03
CA ALA A 28 -15.13 -22.41 10.44
C ALA A 28 -13.68 -22.10 10.79
N ASN A 29 -12.87 -23.16 10.92
CA ASN A 29 -11.43 -23.07 11.15
C ASN A 29 -10.72 -22.25 10.06
N TYR A 30 -11.25 -22.26 8.83
CA TYR A 30 -10.71 -21.52 7.71
C TYR A 30 -10.83 -19.99 7.87
N GLU A 31 -11.80 -19.51 8.66
CA GLU A 31 -12.04 -18.07 8.85
C GLU A 31 -11.16 -17.44 9.95
N ARG A 32 -10.23 -18.22 10.52
CA ARG A 32 -9.29 -17.76 11.54
C ARG A 32 -7.92 -17.53 10.93
N ARG A 33 -7.82 -16.64 9.94
CA ARG A 33 -6.59 -16.49 9.16
C ARG A 33 -6.21 -15.05 8.89
N VAL A 34 -5.01 -14.86 8.38
CA VAL A 34 -4.60 -13.65 7.66
C VAL A 34 -4.21 -14.08 6.26
N ASP A 35 -4.83 -13.49 5.25
CA ASP A 35 -4.39 -13.64 3.87
C ASP A 35 -3.33 -12.58 3.61
N VAL A 36 -2.16 -13.04 3.21
CA VAL A 36 -0.96 -12.26 2.87
C VAL A 36 -0.82 -12.30 1.36
N ASN A 37 -1.20 -11.22 0.69
CA ASN A 37 -1.11 -11.13 -0.76
C ASN A 37 -0.03 -10.13 -1.10
N LEU A 38 1.02 -10.59 -1.74
CA LEU A 38 2.04 -9.71 -2.25
C LEU A 38 1.83 -9.54 -3.73
N ALA A 39 1.92 -8.31 -4.20
CA ALA A 39 1.71 -8.00 -5.58
C ALA A 39 2.84 -7.06 -6.03
N CYS A 40 3.74 -7.60 -6.84
CA CYS A 40 4.94 -6.91 -7.31
C CYS A 40 4.83 -6.54 -8.78
N PHE A 41 5.58 -5.51 -9.15
CA PHE A 41 5.50 -4.87 -10.45
C PHE A 41 6.90 -4.54 -10.96
N GLU A 42 7.12 -4.80 -12.25
CA GLU A 42 8.28 -4.28 -12.95
C GLU A 42 7.99 -2.83 -13.36
N PRO A 43 8.97 -1.92 -13.27
CA PRO A 43 8.86 -0.64 -13.93
C PRO A 43 8.86 -0.87 -15.44
N LYS A 44 7.67 -1.02 -16.05
CA LYS A 44 7.53 -1.03 -17.51
C LYS A 44 7.20 0.37 -18.01
N ASP A 45 7.73 0.70 -19.18
CA ASP A 45 7.29 1.84 -19.96
C ASP A 45 5.79 1.68 -20.24
N LEU A 46 5.01 2.62 -19.73
CA LEU A 46 3.57 2.65 -19.90
C LEU A 46 3.21 3.17 -21.30
N ASP A 47 2.09 2.69 -21.84
CA ASP A 47 1.26 3.47 -22.78
C ASP A 47 0.58 4.63 -22.03
N ALA A 48 1.38 5.41 -21.31
CA ALA A 48 0.94 6.63 -20.67
C ALA A 48 1.25 7.77 -21.61
N ASN A 49 0.19 8.38 -22.14
CA ASN A 49 0.36 9.68 -22.78
C ASN A 49 0.51 10.71 -21.67
N GLU A 50 1.75 11.14 -21.50
CA GLU A 50 2.14 12.24 -20.64
C GLU A 50 2.16 13.53 -21.45
N VAL A 51 1.35 14.49 -21.03
CA VAL A 51 1.45 15.86 -21.52
C VAL A 51 1.80 16.74 -20.33
N VAL A 52 3.00 17.30 -20.39
CA VAL A 52 3.47 18.33 -19.46
C VAL A 52 3.29 19.68 -20.14
N TYR A 53 2.64 20.60 -19.45
CA TYR A 53 2.52 21.98 -19.90
C TYR A 53 3.06 22.92 -18.83
N MET A 54 3.94 23.84 -19.22
CA MET A 54 4.43 24.92 -18.37
C MET A 54 3.87 26.26 -18.83
N ASP A 55 3.33 27.02 -17.87
CA ASP A 55 2.85 28.38 -18.07
C ASP A 55 3.14 29.24 -16.84
N ASP A 56 3.86 30.34 -17.02
CA ASP A 56 4.06 31.40 -16.03
C ASP A 56 4.21 30.91 -14.58
N HIS A 57 5.02 29.86 -14.36
CA HIS A 57 5.28 29.19 -13.06
C HIS A 57 4.26 28.11 -12.61
N THR A 58 3.45 27.57 -13.51
CA THR A 58 2.56 26.44 -13.25
C THR A 58 2.91 25.28 -14.17
N LEU A 59 3.26 24.14 -13.58
CA LEU A 59 3.36 22.87 -14.27
C LEU A 59 2.00 22.17 -14.22
N THR A 60 1.43 21.83 -15.37
CA THR A 60 0.28 20.93 -15.45
C THR A 60 0.75 19.58 -15.94
N LEU A 61 0.64 18.58 -15.08
CA LEU A 61 0.83 17.17 -15.45
C LEU A 61 -0.52 16.60 -15.85
N ASN A 62 -0.62 16.11 -17.08
CA ASN A 62 -1.77 15.38 -17.58
C ASN A 62 -1.34 13.98 -18.01
N LEU A 63 -1.62 13.00 -17.15
CA LEU A 63 -1.34 11.59 -17.40
C LEU A 63 -2.62 10.91 -17.82
N THR A 64 -2.59 10.22 -18.97
CA THR A 64 -3.65 9.29 -19.36
C THR A 64 -3.10 7.88 -19.39
N PHE A 65 -3.83 6.92 -18.84
CA PHE A 65 -3.43 5.51 -18.82
C PHE A 65 -4.65 4.59 -19.01
N THR A 66 -4.41 3.45 -19.65
CA THR A 66 -5.36 2.37 -19.96
C THR A 66 -4.73 1.02 -19.64
N ASN A 67 -5.53 -0.05 -19.58
CA ASN A 67 -5.01 -1.41 -19.35
C ASN A 67 -4.20 -1.54 -18.05
N VAL A 68 -4.63 -0.83 -17.00
CA VAL A 68 -3.98 -0.85 -15.69
C VAL A 68 -4.95 -1.36 -14.63
N LYS A 69 -4.48 -2.26 -13.75
CA LYS A 69 -5.23 -2.67 -12.54
C LYS A 69 -4.81 -1.89 -11.30
N ALA A 70 -3.58 -1.40 -11.31
CA ALA A 70 -3.00 -0.52 -10.31
C ALA A 70 -1.90 0.30 -10.98
N ILE A 71 -1.67 1.50 -10.46
CA ILE A 71 -0.63 2.40 -10.96
C ILE A 71 -0.07 3.22 -9.81
N GLN A 72 1.26 3.35 -9.77
CA GLN A 72 1.96 4.28 -8.90
C GLN A 72 2.62 5.35 -9.76
N ILE A 73 2.42 6.61 -9.40
CA ILE A 73 3.02 7.76 -10.06
C ILE A 73 3.87 8.47 -9.01
N LEU A 74 5.17 8.52 -9.25
CA LEU A 74 6.13 9.23 -8.41
C LEU A 74 6.50 10.51 -9.14
N GLN A 75 5.93 11.63 -8.70
CA GLN A 75 6.24 12.94 -9.25
C GLN A 75 7.41 13.54 -8.48
N PRO A 76 8.58 13.77 -9.09
CA PRO A 76 9.71 14.42 -8.43
C PRO A 76 9.30 15.78 -7.85
N VAL A 77 9.86 16.08 -6.68
CA VAL A 77 9.69 17.34 -5.96
C VAL A 77 11.07 17.86 -5.62
N SER A 78 11.37 19.07 -6.06
CA SER A 78 12.48 19.86 -5.53
C SER A 78 11.93 20.88 -4.52
N ALA A 79 12.81 21.54 -3.77
CA ALA A 79 12.45 22.64 -2.86
C ALA A 79 11.63 23.75 -3.56
N ASN A 80 11.72 23.80 -4.89
CA ASN A 80 11.09 24.78 -5.74
C ASN A 80 9.73 24.35 -6.32
N ILE A 81 9.24 23.15 -6.01
CA ILE A 81 7.98 22.61 -6.54
C ILE A 81 6.99 22.43 -5.40
N THR A 82 5.85 23.12 -5.49
CA THR A 82 4.76 22.97 -4.52
C THR A 82 3.49 22.56 -5.24
N LEU A 83 2.84 21.48 -4.80
CA LEU A 83 1.52 21.14 -5.34
C LEU A 83 0.56 22.28 -4.98
N LYS A 84 -0.10 22.88 -6.00
CA LYS A 84 -0.90 24.09 -5.79
C LYS A 84 -2.17 23.80 -4.98
N ASN A 85 -2.75 22.61 -5.16
CA ASN A 85 -3.97 22.16 -4.49
C ASN A 85 -4.01 20.62 -4.36
N ARG A 86 -4.74 19.98 -5.27
CA ARG A 86 -5.06 18.56 -5.33
C ARG A 86 -5.14 18.16 -6.79
N CYS A 87 -4.88 16.90 -7.09
CA CYS A 87 -5.03 16.39 -8.45
C CYS A 87 -6.48 15.99 -8.71
N LYS A 88 -6.89 16.04 -9.97
CA LYS A 88 -8.19 15.59 -10.44
C LYS A 88 -8.03 14.24 -11.10
N PHE A 89 -8.78 13.24 -10.64
CA PHE A 89 -8.73 11.88 -11.18
C PHE A 89 -10.04 11.57 -11.92
N TYR A 90 -9.91 11.15 -13.18
CA TYR A 90 -11.02 10.94 -14.10
C TYR A 90 -11.09 9.48 -14.55
N LYS A 91 -12.31 9.00 -14.81
CA LYS A 91 -12.62 7.75 -15.51
C LYS A 91 -13.55 8.09 -16.68
N LYS A 92 -13.20 7.73 -17.92
CA LYS A 92 -13.98 8.08 -19.13
C LYS A 92 -14.39 9.57 -19.16
N ASN A 93 -13.44 10.48 -18.90
CA ASN A 93 -13.64 11.94 -18.81
C ASN A 93 -14.57 12.43 -17.68
N LYS A 94 -15.12 11.54 -16.84
CA LYS A 94 -15.89 11.91 -15.65
C LYS A 94 -14.98 12.03 -14.44
N LEU A 95 -15.04 13.16 -13.74
CA LEU A 95 -14.30 13.35 -12.48
C LEU A 95 -14.83 12.37 -11.43
N ILE A 96 -13.96 11.50 -10.91
CA ILE A 96 -14.32 10.51 -9.89
C ILE A 96 -13.73 10.81 -8.52
N ALA A 97 -12.60 11.52 -8.46
CA ALA A 97 -12.00 11.88 -7.19
C ALA A 97 -11.10 13.12 -7.30
N TYR A 98 -10.94 13.80 -6.18
CA TYR A 98 -9.78 14.66 -5.94
C TYR A 98 -8.74 13.89 -5.12
N VAL A 99 -7.49 13.91 -5.58
CA VAL A 99 -6.41 13.10 -5.03
C VAL A 99 -5.39 13.99 -4.34
N TYR A 100 -5.03 13.61 -3.13
CA TYR A 100 -3.95 14.22 -2.36
C TYR A 100 -2.77 13.25 -2.36
N PRO A 101 -1.65 13.59 -3.02
CA PRO A 101 -0.48 12.73 -2.97
C PRO A 101 0.10 12.72 -1.57
N LYS A 102 0.74 11.61 -1.23
CA LYS A 102 1.59 11.55 -0.04
C LYS A 102 2.92 12.22 -0.40
N LYS A 103 3.25 13.33 0.26
CA LYS A 103 4.57 13.95 0.11
C LYS A 103 5.60 13.09 0.84
N LYS A 104 6.66 12.71 0.13
CA LYS A 104 7.91 12.17 0.66
C LYS A 104 9.03 13.17 0.35
N ASP A 105 10.23 12.91 0.86
CA ASP A 105 11.34 13.89 0.84
C ASP A 105 11.58 14.46 -0.57
N ASP A 106 11.64 13.59 -1.58
CA ASP A 106 11.99 13.99 -2.95
C ASP A 106 10.85 13.83 -3.98
N TYR A 107 9.65 13.43 -3.55
CA TYR A 107 8.54 13.19 -4.49
C TYR A 107 7.13 13.25 -3.88
N TYR A 108 6.15 13.48 -4.74
CA TYR A 108 4.74 13.21 -4.48
C TYR A 108 4.39 11.80 -4.98
N ASP A 109 3.86 10.99 -4.07
CA ASP A 109 3.47 9.60 -4.33
C ASP A 109 1.95 9.53 -4.55
N PHE A 110 1.55 9.17 -5.77
CA PHE A 110 0.16 8.85 -6.12
C PHE A 110 0.03 7.36 -6.34
N PHE A 111 -0.85 6.73 -5.58
CA PHE A 111 -1.05 5.29 -5.68
C PHE A 111 -2.53 4.97 -5.86
N PHE A 112 -2.84 4.26 -6.95
CA PHE A 112 -4.19 3.87 -7.33
C PHE A 112 -4.26 2.36 -7.52
N ILE A 113 -5.29 1.74 -6.97
CA ILE A 113 -5.52 0.29 -7.00
C ILE A 113 -6.97 -0.01 -7.36
N GLY A 114 -7.23 -1.22 -7.86
CA GLY A 114 -8.59 -1.65 -8.21
C GLY A 114 -9.14 -0.93 -9.44
N LEU A 115 -8.26 -0.54 -10.35
CA LEU A 115 -8.63 0.05 -11.63
C LEU A 115 -9.13 -1.06 -12.57
N ASP A 116 -10.09 -0.71 -13.42
CA ASP A 116 -10.63 -1.60 -14.45
C ASP A 116 -9.73 -1.52 -15.69
N PRO A 117 -9.10 -2.63 -16.11
CA PRO A 117 -8.15 -2.60 -17.23
C PRO A 117 -8.81 -2.20 -18.56
N ASN A 118 -10.13 -2.33 -18.70
CA ASN A 118 -10.85 -1.96 -19.93
C ASN A 118 -11.23 -0.47 -19.98
N GLU A 119 -10.81 0.30 -18.98
CA GLU A 119 -11.23 1.69 -18.79
C GLU A 119 -10.05 2.65 -18.99
N ARG A 120 -10.38 3.85 -19.48
CA ARG A 120 -9.43 4.96 -19.61
C ARG A 120 -9.50 5.86 -18.39
N TYR A 121 -8.33 6.11 -17.81
CA TYR A 121 -8.16 6.97 -16.66
C TYR A 121 -7.27 8.16 -17.00
N SER A 122 -7.50 9.28 -16.31
CA SER A 122 -6.62 10.45 -16.42
C SER A 122 -6.37 11.09 -15.05
N LEU A 123 -5.13 11.46 -14.78
CA LEU A 123 -4.72 12.24 -13.62
C LEU A 123 -4.23 13.61 -14.08
N ILE A 124 -4.87 14.67 -13.58
CA ILE A 124 -4.48 16.06 -13.87
C ILE A 124 -4.02 16.72 -12.57
N CYS A 125 -2.74 17.06 -12.51
CA CYS A 125 -2.13 17.75 -11.38
C CYS A 125 -1.63 19.14 -11.80
N LYS A 126 -1.71 20.12 -10.89
CA LYS A 126 -1.12 21.45 -11.08
C LYS A 126 -0.12 21.75 -9.98
N PHE A 127 1.13 21.99 -10.36
CA PHE A 127 2.22 22.35 -9.45
C PHE A 127 2.63 23.80 -9.69
N LYS A 128 2.92 24.52 -8.61
CA LYS A 128 3.53 25.84 -8.65
C LYS A 128 5.05 25.65 -8.61
N LEU A 129 5.74 26.27 -9.55
CA LEU A 129 7.19 26.28 -9.65
C LEU A 129 7.73 27.58 -9.03
N LYS A 130 8.90 27.51 -8.41
CA LYS A 130 9.68 28.66 -7.94
C LYS A 130 11.02 28.69 -8.68
N GLY A 131 11.21 29.68 -9.54
CA GLY A 131 12.41 29.78 -10.37
C GLY A 131 12.38 28.87 -11.61
N ASN A 132 13.49 28.86 -12.33
CA ASN A 132 13.64 28.12 -13.58
C ASN A 132 13.98 26.65 -13.29
N ILE A 133 13.10 25.74 -13.70
CA ILE A 133 13.30 24.29 -13.58
C ILE A 133 13.19 23.71 -15.00
N SER A 134 14.07 22.78 -15.35
CA SER A 134 13.99 22.09 -16.64
C SER A 134 12.80 21.14 -16.66
N GLU A 135 12.12 21.06 -17.81
CA GLU A 135 10.98 20.16 -18.03
C GLU A 135 11.33 18.69 -17.72
N ASN A 136 12.53 18.26 -18.09
CA ASN A 136 13.01 16.90 -17.86
C ASN A 136 13.16 16.55 -16.36
N ALA A 137 13.43 17.53 -15.50
CA ALA A 137 13.52 17.30 -14.05
C ALA A 137 12.14 17.06 -13.41
N LEU A 138 11.06 17.22 -14.17
CA LEU A 138 9.68 17.15 -13.72
C LEU A 138 8.95 15.91 -14.23
N LYS A 139 9.61 15.05 -15.00
CA LYS A 139 8.99 13.84 -15.54
C LYS A 139 8.66 12.86 -14.40
N PRO A 140 7.41 12.46 -14.21
CA PRO A 140 7.05 11.48 -13.21
C PRO A 140 7.55 10.09 -13.61
N ALA A 141 8.02 9.32 -12.62
CA ALA A 141 8.20 7.89 -12.82
C ALA A 141 6.84 7.22 -12.66
N ILE A 142 6.40 6.47 -13.69
CA ILE A 142 5.12 5.79 -13.68
C ILE A 142 5.34 4.28 -13.67
N ILE A 143 4.62 3.61 -12.79
CA ILE A 143 4.84 2.21 -12.51
C ILE A 143 3.51 1.46 -12.59
N ASN A 144 3.44 0.43 -13.44
CA ASN A 144 2.19 -0.25 -13.82
C ASN A 144 2.21 -1.75 -13.50
N ASN A 145 1.02 -2.29 -13.26
CA ASN A 145 0.59 -3.69 -13.36
C ASN A 145 1.39 -4.75 -12.57
N TYR A 146 0.64 -5.66 -11.96
CA TYR A 146 1.23 -6.76 -11.20
C TYR A 146 1.73 -7.85 -12.15
N ASP A 147 3.02 -7.84 -12.46
CA ASP A 147 3.66 -8.92 -13.21
C ASP A 147 3.84 -10.18 -12.36
N TRP A 148 3.83 -10.03 -11.02
CA TRP A 148 4.00 -11.15 -10.10
C TRP A 148 3.11 -11.00 -8.87
N ARG A 149 2.42 -12.07 -8.50
CA ARG A 149 1.57 -12.14 -7.32
C ARG A 149 1.85 -13.41 -6.55
N GLU A 150 2.00 -13.27 -5.25
CA GLU A 150 2.09 -14.38 -4.32
C GLU A 150 1.00 -14.28 -3.27
N TYR A 151 0.54 -15.45 -2.83
CA TYR A 151 -0.55 -15.57 -1.87
C TYR A 151 -0.21 -16.58 -0.78
N LEU A 152 -0.36 -16.17 0.48
CA LEU A 152 -0.23 -17.05 1.64
C LEU A 152 -1.36 -16.81 2.63
N SER A 153 -2.14 -17.85 2.91
CA SER A 153 -3.08 -17.86 4.04
C SER A 153 -2.43 -18.40 5.29
N VAL A 154 -2.37 -17.58 6.34
CA VAL A 154 -1.79 -17.94 7.62
C VAL A 154 -2.89 -18.19 8.65
N PHE A 155 -3.00 -19.41 9.15
CA PHE A 155 -4.08 -19.80 10.07
C PHE A 155 -3.68 -19.66 11.54
N PHE A 156 -4.62 -19.18 12.36
CA PHE A 156 -4.45 -18.97 13.79
C PHE A 156 -5.31 -19.94 14.60
N PRO A 157 -4.82 -20.41 15.76
CA PRO A 157 -5.64 -21.12 16.72
C PRO A 157 -6.81 -20.27 17.24
N LEU A 158 -7.83 -20.94 17.79
CA LEU A 158 -9.01 -20.31 18.35
C LEU A 158 -8.65 -19.24 19.41
N GLY A 159 -9.21 -18.04 19.27
CA GLY A 159 -8.97 -16.91 20.17
C GLY A 159 -7.53 -16.36 20.18
N LYS A 160 -6.61 -16.91 19.37
CA LYS A 160 -5.21 -16.48 19.34
C LYS A 160 -4.93 -15.54 18.18
N TYR A 161 -3.96 -14.66 18.40
CA TYR A 161 -3.41 -13.74 17.40
C TYR A 161 -1.88 -13.74 17.37
N LYS A 162 -1.21 -14.44 18.29
CA LYS A 162 0.25 -14.59 18.29
C LYS A 162 0.66 -15.60 17.22
N LEU A 163 1.74 -15.30 16.50
CA LEU A 163 2.32 -16.22 15.52
C LEU A 163 3.00 -17.41 16.22
N THR A 164 2.74 -18.62 15.74
CA THR A 164 3.46 -19.84 16.15
C THR A 164 4.78 -19.95 15.39
N SER A 165 5.69 -20.84 15.82
CA SER A 165 6.95 -21.09 15.11
C SER A 165 6.73 -21.57 13.67
N LYS A 166 5.70 -22.40 13.44
CA LYS A 166 5.30 -22.84 12.10
C LYS A 166 4.91 -21.67 11.20
N ILE A 167 4.04 -20.78 11.70
CA ILE A 167 3.61 -19.58 10.98
C ILE A 167 4.80 -18.67 10.63
N LYS A 168 5.71 -18.47 11.58
CA LYS A 168 6.92 -17.67 11.34
C LYS A 168 7.79 -18.27 10.24
N PHE A 169 7.94 -19.59 10.22
CA PHE A 169 8.67 -20.29 9.17
C PHE A 169 8.02 -20.13 7.79
N GLU A 170 6.70 -20.29 7.69
CA GLU A 170 5.93 -20.09 6.45
C GLU A 170 6.10 -18.65 5.93
N LEU A 171 5.91 -17.65 6.81
CA LEU A 171 6.14 -16.24 6.47
C LEU A 171 7.58 -16.00 6.02
N LYS A 172 8.58 -16.53 6.72
CA LYS A 172 9.99 -16.38 6.33
C LYS A 172 10.24 -16.92 4.93
N ASN A 173 9.67 -18.07 4.56
CA ASN A 173 9.88 -18.64 3.23
C ASN A 173 9.12 -17.87 2.14
N PHE A 174 7.91 -17.40 2.44
CA PHE A 174 7.13 -16.56 1.52
C PHE A 174 7.88 -15.28 1.14
N PHE A 175 8.63 -14.68 2.08
CA PHE A 175 9.41 -13.46 1.81
C PHE A 175 10.84 -13.73 1.30
N LYS A 176 11.29 -14.98 1.22
CA LYS A 176 12.59 -15.31 0.59
C LYS A 176 12.53 -15.28 -0.93
N VAL A 177 11.37 -15.57 -1.50
CA VAL A 177 11.15 -15.62 -2.96
C VAL A 177 10.87 -14.24 -3.55
N LEU A 178 11.03 -13.17 -2.78
CA LEU A 178 10.71 -11.83 -3.27
C LEU A 178 11.70 -11.37 -4.33
N PRO A 179 11.20 -10.95 -5.50
CA PRO A 179 12.04 -10.30 -6.49
C PRO A 179 12.60 -9.01 -5.90
N LYS A 180 13.94 -8.87 -5.89
CA LYS A 180 14.66 -7.74 -5.28
C LYS A 180 14.66 -6.48 -6.14
N ASP A 181 14.30 -6.64 -7.41
CA ASP A 181 14.30 -5.66 -8.49
C ASP A 181 12.89 -5.15 -8.81
N LYS A 182 11.87 -5.68 -8.11
CA LYS A 182 10.48 -5.27 -8.28
C LYS A 182 10.01 -4.48 -7.09
N ILE A 183 9.18 -3.50 -7.36
CA ILE A 183 8.46 -2.83 -6.31
C ILE A 183 7.26 -3.70 -5.95
N CYS A 184 7.00 -3.88 -4.66
CA CYS A 184 5.91 -4.71 -4.18
C CYS A 184 4.95 -3.94 -3.28
N ILE A 185 3.66 -4.26 -3.38
CA ILE A 185 2.61 -3.87 -2.44
C ILE A 185 2.17 -5.09 -1.65
N LEU A 186 2.20 -4.96 -0.33
CA LEU A 186 1.74 -6.00 0.59
C LEU A 186 0.29 -5.76 1.01
N TYR A 187 -0.61 -6.65 0.65
CA TYR A 187 -2.00 -6.66 1.13
C TYR A 187 -2.14 -7.66 2.28
N LEU A 188 -2.61 -7.19 3.43
CA LEU A 188 -2.93 -8.05 4.56
C LEU A 188 -4.43 -8.00 4.86
N ILE A 189 -5.08 -9.15 4.81
CA ILE A 189 -6.52 -9.27 5.09
C ILE A 189 -6.71 -10.17 6.31
N GLY A 190 -7.16 -9.59 7.41
CA GLY A 190 -7.43 -10.32 8.65
C GLY A 190 -8.84 -10.89 8.69
N TYR A 191 -8.95 -12.16 9.07
CA TYR A 191 -10.22 -12.85 9.28
C TYR A 191 -10.36 -13.32 10.72
N ALA A 192 -11.60 -13.26 11.19
CA ALA A 192 -12.06 -13.98 12.37
C ALA A 192 -13.42 -14.61 12.09
N ASP A 193 -13.64 -15.77 12.68
CA ASP A 193 -14.91 -16.47 12.67
C ASP A 193 -15.93 -15.77 13.58
N SER A 194 -17.20 -16.18 13.50
CA SER A 194 -18.29 -15.64 14.32
C SER A 194 -18.34 -16.27 15.73
N THR A 195 -17.40 -17.15 16.07
CA THR A 195 -17.34 -17.79 17.39
C THR A 195 -17.17 -16.74 18.50
N PRO A 196 -18.07 -16.68 19.49
CA PRO A 196 -17.96 -15.69 20.57
C PRO A 196 -16.62 -15.81 21.30
N ILE A 197 -16.00 -14.68 21.61
CA ILE A 197 -14.81 -14.64 22.48
C ILE A 197 -15.29 -14.89 23.91
N VAL A 198 -15.42 -16.16 24.28
CA VAL A 198 -15.65 -16.55 25.68
C VAL A 198 -14.36 -16.25 26.42
N LYS A 199 -14.28 -15.10 27.10
CA LYS A 199 -13.08 -14.58 27.78
C LYS A 199 -12.35 -15.70 28.55
N PRO A 200 -11.26 -16.33 28.04
CA PRO A 200 -10.36 -16.98 28.95
C PRO A 200 -9.65 -15.86 29.74
N GLU A 201 -9.36 -16.09 31.01
CA GLU A 201 -8.72 -15.12 31.91
C GLU A 201 -7.43 -14.50 31.34
N THR A 202 -6.82 -15.13 30.34
CA THR A 202 -5.62 -14.72 29.61
C THR A 202 -5.84 -13.79 28.41
N LEU A 203 -7.09 -13.51 27.99
CA LEU A 203 -7.43 -12.63 26.85
C LEU A 203 -8.31 -11.43 27.24
N LYS A 204 -8.18 -10.91 28.48
CA LYS A 204 -8.95 -9.75 29.01
C LYS A 204 -8.95 -8.49 28.10
N LYS A 205 -8.05 -8.41 27.11
CA LYS A 205 -7.88 -7.24 26.23
C LYS A 205 -8.66 -7.28 24.92
N VAL A 206 -9.07 -8.44 24.40
CA VAL A 206 -9.75 -8.52 23.08
C VAL A 206 -11.27 -8.50 23.27
N LYS A 207 -11.92 -7.46 22.77
CA LYS A 207 -13.36 -7.20 23.01
C LYS A 207 -14.27 -7.69 21.87
N SER A 208 -13.72 -7.99 20.70
CA SER A 208 -14.51 -8.45 19.54
C SER A 208 -13.69 -9.30 18.55
N ASN A 209 -14.38 -10.11 17.74
CA ASN A 209 -13.74 -10.87 16.65
C ASN A 209 -13.10 -9.97 15.61
N ARG A 210 -13.63 -8.76 15.42
CA ARG A 210 -13.01 -7.74 14.58
C ARG A 210 -11.66 -7.28 15.13
N GLU A 211 -11.59 -7.03 16.43
CA GLU A 211 -10.33 -6.71 17.10
C GLU A 211 -9.36 -7.90 17.02
N LEU A 212 -9.85 -9.13 17.13
CA LEU A 212 -9.03 -10.34 16.96
C LEU A 212 -8.44 -10.45 15.55
N ALA A 213 -9.26 -10.27 14.50
CA ALA A 213 -8.82 -10.24 13.10
C ALA A 213 -7.75 -9.16 12.87
N TYR A 214 -7.95 -7.98 13.46
CA TYR A 214 -6.97 -6.91 13.44
C TYR A 214 -5.64 -7.31 14.09
N ARG A 215 -5.70 -7.84 15.31
CA ARG A 215 -4.49 -8.22 16.07
C ARG A 215 -3.69 -9.31 15.36
N ARG A 216 -4.36 -10.20 14.62
CA ARG A 216 -3.71 -11.20 13.77
C ARG A 216 -2.91 -10.52 12.65
N VAL A 217 -3.52 -9.61 11.91
CA VAL A 217 -2.83 -8.83 10.87
C VAL A 217 -1.66 -8.06 11.43
N LYS A 218 -1.86 -7.35 12.55
CA LYS A 218 -0.77 -6.62 13.22
C LYS A 218 0.37 -7.54 13.63
N SER A 219 0.07 -8.75 14.09
CA SER A 219 1.10 -9.73 14.45
C SER A 219 1.89 -10.21 13.24
N VAL A 220 1.23 -10.48 12.11
CA VAL A 220 1.89 -10.79 10.83
C VAL A 220 2.75 -9.61 10.39
N LEU A 221 2.17 -8.41 10.29
CA LEU A 221 2.85 -7.20 9.85
C LEU A 221 4.09 -6.89 10.69
N ASN A 222 3.97 -6.89 12.01
CA ASN A 222 5.10 -6.66 12.92
C ASN A 222 6.21 -7.69 12.70
N TYR A 223 5.86 -8.97 12.52
CA TYR A 223 6.85 -9.99 12.24
C TYR A 223 7.58 -9.72 10.92
N LEU A 224 6.83 -9.35 9.88
CA LEU A 224 7.42 -8.99 8.60
C LEU A 224 8.39 -7.82 8.78
N ILE A 225 7.98 -6.72 9.38
CA ILE A 225 8.84 -5.54 9.59
C ILE A 225 10.09 -5.86 10.40
N SER A 226 9.99 -6.71 11.42
CA SER A 226 11.16 -7.08 12.23
C SER A 226 12.11 -8.06 11.53
N ASN A 227 11.67 -8.74 10.48
CA ASN A 227 12.44 -9.81 9.81
C ASN A 227 12.72 -9.53 8.33
N THR A 228 12.22 -8.39 7.82
CA THR A 228 12.43 -7.89 6.48
C THR A 228 12.76 -6.41 6.62
N ASN A 229 13.63 -5.86 5.76
CA ASN A 229 13.98 -4.44 5.79
C ASN A 229 12.83 -3.58 5.22
N LEU A 230 11.64 -3.71 5.78
CA LEU A 230 10.45 -2.95 5.43
C LEU A 230 10.49 -1.60 6.14
N ASP A 231 10.47 -0.51 5.37
CA ASP A 231 10.26 0.81 5.95
C ASP A 231 8.76 0.98 6.31
N TYR A 232 8.46 1.00 7.61
CA TYR A 232 7.10 1.04 8.14
C TYR A 232 6.98 1.97 9.36
N LYS A 233 5.97 2.84 9.32
CA LYS A 233 5.52 3.61 10.49
C LYS A 233 4.19 3.05 11.01
N PRO A 234 4.14 2.45 12.22
CA PRO A 234 2.91 1.92 12.77
C PRO A 234 1.87 3.00 13.05
N LEU A 235 0.60 2.70 12.73
CA LEU A 235 -0.52 3.36 13.40
C LEU A 235 -0.45 3.01 14.88
N SER A 236 -0.54 4.03 15.73
CA SER A 236 -0.69 3.83 17.17
C SER A 236 -2.00 3.08 17.47
N ASP A 237 -2.06 2.34 18.58
CA ASP A 237 -3.29 1.65 19.01
C ASP A 237 -4.47 2.64 19.15
N LYS A 238 -4.19 3.91 19.45
CA LYS A 238 -5.18 5.00 19.55
C LYS A 238 -5.75 5.40 18.18
N GLU A 239 -4.88 5.62 17.20
CA GLU A 239 -5.30 5.97 15.81
C GLU A 239 -6.09 4.84 15.17
N LEU A 240 -5.68 3.61 15.45
CA LEU A 240 -6.39 2.41 15.05
C LEU A 240 -7.81 2.37 15.61
N LEU A 241 -7.96 2.52 16.93
CA LEU A 241 -9.27 2.47 17.58
C LEU A 241 -10.19 3.56 17.03
N LYS A 242 -9.63 4.73 16.70
CA LYS A 242 -10.35 5.82 16.02
C LYS A 242 -10.82 5.40 14.62
N TRP A 243 -9.97 4.71 13.85
CA TRP A 243 -10.30 4.22 12.51
C TRP A 243 -11.39 3.13 12.53
N ILE A 244 -11.28 2.15 13.44
CA ILE A 244 -12.28 1.09 13.62
C ILE A 244 -13.65 1.69 13.94
N LYS A 245 -13.72 2.62 14.90
CA LYS A 245 -14.96 3.30 15.29
C LYS A 245 -15.59 4.07 14.12
N LYS A 246 -14.79 4.81 13.34
CA LYS A 246 -15.27 5.57 12.17
C LYS A 246 -15.85 4.65 11.09
N TYR A 247 -15.24 3.49 10.86
CA TYR A 247 -15.76 2.52 9.89
C TYR A 247 -17.05 1.84 10.37
N GLU A 248 -17.18 1.58 11.67
CA GLU A 248 -18.42 1.00 12.25
C GLU A 248 -19.61 1.94 12.15
N GLN A 249 -19.38 3.25 12.29
CA GLN A 249 -20.42 4.27 12.12
C GLN A 249 -20.96 4.29 10.68
N LYS A 250 -20.06 4.28 9.68
CA LYS A 250 -20.41 4.29 8.24
C LYS A 250 -21.20 3.07 7.74
N LYS A 251 -21.30 1.99 8.51
CA LYS A 251 -22.08 0.80 8.14
C LYS A 251 -23.51 0.80 8.69
N LYS A 252 -23.81 1.75 9.59
CA LYS A 252 -25.13 1.92 10.20
C LYS A 252 -25.94 3.04 9.52
N GLU A 253 -25.29 3.82 8.67
CA GLU A 253 -25.87 4.80 7.75
C GLU A 253 -26.12 4.11 6.40
#